data_AF-A0A2M7BPF2-F1
#
_entry.id   AF-A0A2M7BPF2-F1
#
_cell.length_a   1.000
_cell.length_b   1.000
_cell.length_c   1.000
_cell.angle_alpha   90.00
_cell.angle_beta   90.00
_cell.angle_gamma   90.00
#
_symmetry.space_group_name_H-M   'P 1'
#
loop_
_entity.id
_entity.type
_entity.pdbx_description
1 polymer ?
#
loop_
_entity_poly.entity_id
_entity_poly.type
_entity_poly.pdbx_seq_one_letter_code
_entity_poly.pdbx_strand_id
1 'polypeptide(L)'
;MKNRWTFVDTPAKLAKSEKAIRSAPIIALDTEYDSFRYFREKLCLLQVQTGEMTWLIDPLAAGLDLSFLGDVLIDPEILKIFHAGDNDIRILKRDYAFGFRNIFDTHRAASLLGYRLLSLSMLLETHLGVTLEKKMQRSRWDLRPLSGEQLDYAALDTAHLTGLYRKLDAELHEKGLEKEAKRLFVGMAAVVWRPRILDRSAHRKIVGYAQLTSGQKERLRLLCRWRFEKAEEINRACFMLLSDSQLIGLAQLENASLQKIAGPGLLSAEGANRFGPEILNLLK
;
A
#
# COMPACT_ATOMS: atom_id res chain seq x y z
N MET A 1 25.25 -11.52 -9.38
CA MET A 1 24.68 -12.67 -8.65
C MET A 1 23.23 -12.80 -9.09
N LYS A 2 22.76 -13.95 -9.59
CA LYS A 2 21.33 -14.12 -9.88
C LYS A 2 20.59 -14.10 -8.55
N ASN A 3 19.78 -13.08 -8.30
CA ASN A 3 18.95 -13.02 -7.10
C ASN A 3 18.10 -14.29 -7.02
N ARG A 4 18.16 -14.98 -5.88
CA ARG A 4 17.44 -16.24 -5.67
C ARG A 4 16.07 -15.89 -5.14
N TRP A 5 15.08 -15.75 -6.02
CA TRP A 5 13.69 -15.64 -5.61
C TRP A 5 12.85 -16.83 -6.10
N THR A 6 11.79 -17.14 -5.37
CA THR A 6 10.75 -18.11 -5.77
C THR A 6 9.41 -17.42 -5.73
N PHE A 7 8.70 -17.37 -6.87
CA PHE A 7 7.32 -16.90 -6.93
C PHE A 7 6.37 -17.99 -6.45
N VAL A 8 5.68 -17.72 -5.34
CA VAL A 8 4.82 -18.65 -4.59
C VAL A 8 3.36 -18.35 -4.91
N ASP A 9 2.83 -19.12 -5.86
CA ASP A 9 1.47 -19.03 -6.41
C ASP A 9 0.72 -20.37 -6.35
N THR A 10 1.30 -21.38 -5.70
CA THR A 10 0.70 -22.71 -5.53
C THR A 10 0.89 -23.25 -4.11
N PRO A 11 0.00 -24.14 -3.62
CA PRO A 11 0.13 -24.74 -2.28
C PRO A 11 1.47 -25.47 -2.05
N ALA A 12 2.01 -26.14 -3.07
CA ALA A 12 3.28 -26.84 -2.96
C ALA A 12 4.46 -25.88 -2.75
N LYS A 13 4.47 -24.75 -3.47
CA LYS A 13 5.48 -23.70 -3.28
C LYS A 13 5.29 -23.00 -1.93
N LEU A 14 4.05 -22.84 -1.49
CA LEU A 14 3.70 -22.26 -0.20
C LEU A 14 4.25 -23.10 0.96
N ALA A 15 3.99 -24.41 0.96
CA ALA A 15 4.51 -25.32 1.98
C ALA A 15 6.05 -25.30 2.06
N LYS A 16 6.73 -25.17 0.91
CA LYS A 16 8.19 -25.01 0.86
C LYS A 16 8.62 -23.69 1.49
N SER A 17 7.95 -22.59 1.17
CA SER A 17 8.23 -21.27 1.74
C SER A 17 7.96 -21.23 3.25
N GLU A 18 6.85 -21.82 3.71
CA GLU A 18 6.49 -21.90 5.12
C GLU A 18 7.58 -22.59 5.94
N LYS A 19 8.05 -23.76 5.49
CA LYS A 19 9.13 -24.47 6.17
C LYS A 19 10.39 -23.61 6.30
N ALA A 20 10.76 -22.88 5.24
CA ALA A 20 11.93 -22.03 5.23
C ALA A 20 11.76 -20.80 6.13
N ILE A 21 10.58 -20.17 6.11
CA ILE A 21 10.25 -18.97 6.90
C ILE A 21 10.17 -19.30 8.39
N ARG A 22 9.47 -20.38 8.77
CA ARG A 22 9.35 -20.81 10.18
C ARG A 22 10.70 -21.21 10.80
N SER A 23 11.65 -21.66 9.99
CA SER A 23 12.98 -22.08 10.48
C SER A 23 14.00 -20.94 10.53
N ALA A 24 13.65 -19.76 10.03
CA ALA A 24 14.58 -18.63 9.94
C ALA A 24 14.56 -17.81 11.24
N PRO A 25 15.71 -17.54 11.88
CA PRO A 25 15.76 -16.67 13.06
C PRO A 25 15.59 -15.19 12.71
N ILE A 26 15.81 -14.82 11.45
CA ILE A 26 15.70 -13.47 10.93
C ILE A 26 15.02 -13.55 9.57
N ILE A 27 14.02 -12.72 9.35
CA ILE A 27 13.36 -12.52 8.06
C ILE A 27 13.30 -11.05 7.70
N ALA A 28 13.41 -10.73 6.42
CA ALA A 28 13.14 -9.40 5.90
C ALA A 28 11.81 -9.40 5.14
N LEU A 29 10.99 -8.37 5.35
CA LEU A 29 9.66 -8.26 4.79
C LEU A 29 9.49 -6.95 4.02
N ASP A 30 8.74 -7.03 2.94
CA ASP A 30 8.19 -5.89 2.23
C ASP A 30 6.83 -6.26 1.64
N THR A 31 6.07 -5.29 1.13
CA THR A 31 4.84 -5.53 0.36
C THR A 31 4.72 -4.64 -0.86
N GLU A 32 4.05 -5.16 -1.90
CA GLU A 32 3.53 -4.33 -3.00
C GLU A 32 2.02 -4.22 -2.91
N TYR A 33 1.50 -3.01 -3.09
CA TYR A 33 0.06 -2.74 -3.04
C TYR A 33 -0.39 -1.69 -4.05
N ASP A 34 -1.61 -1.84 -4.57
CA ASP A 34 -2.24 -0.82 -5.43
C ASP A 34 -3.15 0.08 -4.59
N SER A 35 -2.64 1.26 -4.26
CA SER A 35 -3.38 2.35 -3.60
C SER A 35 -3.97 3.37 -4.59
N PHE A 36 -3.67 3.23 -5.88
CA PHE A 36 -4.09 4.18 -6.91
C PHE A 36 -5.48 3.84 -7.47
N ARG A 37 -5.81 2.56 -7.64
CA ARG A 37 -7.07 2.11 -8.27
C ARG A 37 -8.13 1.68 -7.28
N TYR A 38 -7.73 1.36 -6.05
CA TYR A 38 -8.62 0.84 -5.02
C TYR A 38 -8.83 1.87 -3.92
N PHE A 39 -10.04 1.89 -3.35
CA PHE A 39 -10.34 2.81 -2.26
C PHE A 39 -9.57 2.44 -0.99
N ARG A 40 -9.52 1.14 -0.72
CA ARG A 40 -8.65 0.46 0.25
C ARG A 40 -7.50 -0.16 -0.54
N GLU A 41 -6.27 0.13 -0.14
CA GLU A 41 -5.06 -0.34 -0.82
C GLU A 41 -5.12 -1.85 -1.00
N LYS A 42 -4.93 -2.37 -2.21
CA LYS A 42 -5.00 -3.81 -2.46
C LYS A 42 -3.61 -4.42 -2.32
N LEU A 43 -3.40 -5.32 -1.35
CA LEU A 43 -2.16 -6.09 -1.26
C LEU A 43 -2.00 -6.96 -2.51
N CYS A 44 -0.86 -6.86 -3.17
CA CYS A 44 -0.59 -7.48 -4.46
C CYS A 44 0.60 -8.43 -4.43
N LEU A 45 1.57 -8.24 -3.53
CA LEU A 45 2.70 -9.14 -3.36
C LEU A 45 3.22 -9.01 -1.93
N LEU A 46 3.66 -10.12 -1.37
CA LEU A 46 4.41 -10.15 -0.11
C LEU A 46 5.80 -10.72 -0.38
N GLN A 47 6.84 -10.01 0.04
CA GLN A 47 8.22 -10.46 -0.07
C GLN A 47 8.70 -10.89 1.30
N VAL A 48 9.20 -12.12 1.41
CA VAL A 48 9.83 -12.61 2.65
C VAL A 48 11.19 -13.19 2.31
N GLN A 49 12.27 -12.55 2.77
CA GLN A 49 13.61 -13.08 2.62
C GLN A 49 13.98 -13.97 3.80
N THR A 50 14.51 -15.16 3.50
CA THR A 50 15.14 -16.06 4.46
C THR A 50 16.53 -16.46 3.97
N GLY A 51 17.58 -16.05 4.70
CA GLY A 51 18.96 -16.23 4.24
C GLY A 51 19.22 -15.55 2.89
N GLU A 52 19.53 -16.33 1.86
CA GLU A 52 19.75 -15.82 0.49
C GLU A 52 18.53 -15.91 -0.43
N MET A 53 17.43 -16.51 0.02
CA MET A 53 16.24 -16.75 -0.80
C MET A 53 15.14 -15.74 -0.46
N THR A 54 14.55 -15.11 -1.48
CA THR A 54 13.33 -14.30 -1.33
C THR A 54 12.11 -15.07 -1.83
N TRP A 55 11.12 -15.25 -0.95
CA TRP A 55 9.82 -15.82 -1.29
C TRP A 55 8.89 -14.68 -1.69
N LEU A 56 8.51 -14.66 -2.97
CA LEU A 56 7.56 -13.69 -3.53
C LEU A 56 6.18 -14.33 -3.52
N ILE A 57 5.43 -14.11 -2.44
CA ILE A 57 4.16 -14.76 -2.16
C ILE A 57 3.03 -13.97 -2.81
N ASP A 58 2.24 -14.64 -3.65
CA ASP A 58 1.09 -14.06 -4.33
C ASP A 58 -0.18 -14.14 -3.46
N PRO A 59 -0.61 -13.06 -2.79
CA PRO A 59 -1.83 -13.06 -1.99
C PRO A 59 -3.11 -13.15 -2.84
N LEU A 60 -3.01 -12.97 -4.17
CA LEU A 60 -4.13 -13.03 -5.09
C LEU A 60 -4.33 -14.42 -5.70
N ALA A 61 -3.37 -15.34 -5.48
CA ALA A 61 -3.49 -16.72 -5.93
C ALA A 61 -4.57 -17.47 -5.11
N ALA A 62 -5.45 -18.18 -5.81
CA ALA A 62 -6.54 -18.91 -5.17
C ALA A 62 -6.01 -20.10 -4.36
N GLY A 63 -6.59 -20.31 -3.18
CA GLY A 63 -6.32 -21.50 -2.35
C GLY A 63 -5.00 -21.46 -1.59
N LEU A 64 -4.37 -20.30 -1.42
CA LEU A 64 -3.22 -20.12 -0.53
C LEU A 64 -3.67 -19.68 0.86
N ASP A 65 -3.33 -20.44 1.88
CA ASP A 65 -3.52 -20.06 3.29
C ASP A 65 -2.24 -19.46 3.86
N LEU A 66 -2.26 -18.15 4.10
CA LEU A 66 -1.11 -17.41 4.62
C LEU A 66 -1.08 -17.35 6.15
N SER A 67 -2.00 -18.03 6.85
CA SER A 67 -2.16 -17.99 8.31
C SER A 67 -0.87 -18.30 9.08
N PHE A 68 0.02 -19.14 8.53
CA PHE A 68 1.32 -19.49 9.12
C PHE A 68 2.21 -18.27 9.39
N LEU A 69 2.07 -17.20 8.58
CA LEU A 69 2.80 -15.96 8.79
C LEU A 69 2.37 -15.27 10.08
N GLY A 70 1.12 -15.43 10.51
CA GLY A 70 0.62 -14.89 11.78
C GLY A 70 1.49 -15.34 12.95
N ASP A 71 1.79 -16.64 13.05
CA ASP A 71 2.65 -17.21 14.09
C ASP A 71 4.07 -16.62 14.03
N VAL A 72 4.65 -16.56 12.82
CA VAL A 72 6.02 -16.09 12.59
C VAL A 72 6.18 -14.61 12.96
N LEU A 73 5.19 -13.79 12.58
CA LEU A 73 5.22 -12.34 12.79
C LEU A 73 5.05 -11.97 14.27
N ILE A 74 4.34 -12.77 15.06
CA ILE A 74 4.20 -12.57 16.52
C ILE A 74 5.30 -13.25 17.34
N ASP A 75 6.07 -14.16 16.77
CA ASP A 75 7.15 -14.86 17.48
C ASP A 75 8.24 -13.86 17.93
N PRO A 76 8.51 -13.69 19.24
CA PRO A 76 9.55 -12.78 19.70
C PRO A 76 10.97 -13.26 19.37
N GLU A 77 11.19 -14.54 19.09
CA GLU A 77 12.52 -15.10 18.78
C GLU A 77 12.92 -14.88 17.32
N ILE A 78 11.94 -14.63 16.44
CA ILE A 78 12.19 -14.33 15.04
C ILE A 78 12.28 -12.81 14.85
N LEU A 79 13.40 -12.30 14.36
CA LEU A 79 13.54 -10.88 14.02
C LEU A 79 12.89 -10.58 12.67
N LYS A 80 12.01 -9.57 12.62
CA LYS A 80 11.39 -9.08 11.37
C LYS A 80 11.99 -7.74 10.96
N ILE A 81 12.67 -7.72 9.83
CA ILE A 81 13.32 -6.51 9.30
C ILE A 81 12.43 -5.87 8.24
N PHE A 82 12.19 -4.57 8.39
CA PHE A 82 11.47 -3.74 7.43
C PHE A 82 12.31 -2.54 7.00
N HIS A 83 11.87 -1.87 5.94
CA HIS A 83 12.29 -0.51 5.61
C HIS A 83 11.06 0.39 5.43
N ALA A 84 10.84 1.32 6.36
CA ALA A 84 9.67 2.19 6.39
C ALA A 84 8.34 1.41 6.41
N GLY A 85 8.31 0.29 7.16
CA GLY A 85 7.26 -0.74 7.09
C GLY A 85 5.88 -0.37 7.69
N ASP A 86 5.64 0.90 8.00
CA ASP A 86 4.42 1.36 8.68
C ASP A 86 3.15 1.00 7.90
N ASN A 87 3.19 1.10 6.56
CA ASN A 87 2.06 0.75 5.70
C ASN A 87 1.89 -0.76 5.56
N ASP A 88 3.00 -1.50 5.42
CA ASP A 88 3.01 -2.97 5.34
C ASP A 88 2.31 -3.58 6.55
N ILE A 89 2.70 -3.15 7.76
CA ILE A 89 2.08 -3.59 9.01
C ILE A 89 0.58 -3.25 9.04
N ARG A 90 0.17 -2.06 8.59
CA ARG A 90 -1.25 -1.67 8.55
C ARG A 90 -2.05 -2.55 7.60
N ILE A 91 -1.53 -2.80 6.41
CA ILE A 91 -2.18 -3.62 5.38
C ILE A 91 -2.30 -5.07 5.87
N LEU A 92 -1.22 -5.64 6.40
CA LEU A 92 -1.22 -7.02 6.91
C LEU A 92 -2.15 -7.20 8.12
N LYS A 93 -2.23 -6.20 9.01
CA LYS A 93 -3.22 -6.19 10.09
C LYS A 93 -4.65 -6.12 9.59
N ARG A 94 -4.92 -5.29 8.58
CA ARG A 94 -6.26 -5.11 8.02
C ARG A 94 -6.74 -6.36 7.30
N ASP A 95 -5.87 -6.97 6.49
CA ASP A 95 -6.24 -8.06 5.59
C ASP A 95 -6.18 -9.44 6.25
N TYR A 96 -5.27 -9.63 7.22
CA TYR A 96 -5.03 -10.93 7.84
C TYR A 96 -5.09 -10.93 9.38
N ALA A 97 -5.34 -9.79 10.01
CA ALA A 97 -5.33 -9.64 11.48
C ALA A 97 -3.99 -10.05 12.14
N PHE A 98 -2.87 -9.99 11.42
CA PHE A 98 -1.56 -10.36 11.94
C PHE A 98 -1.05 -9.41 13.02
N GLY A 99 -0.41 -9.97 14.05
CA GLY A 99 0.35 -9.21 15.04
C GLY A 99 1.84 -9.14 14.68
N PHE A 100 2.57 -8.22 15.31
CA PHE A 100 4.00 -8.04 15.08
C PHE A 100 4.74 -7.89 16.41
N ARG A 101 5.83 -8.63 16.59
CA ARG A 101 6.78 -8.51 17.71
C ARG A 101 8.21 -8.62 17.19
N ASN A 102 9.19 -8.16 17.95
CA ASN A 102 10.61 -8.23 17.57
C ASN A 102 10.87 -7.73 16.13
N ILE A 103 10.55 -6.46 15.89
CA ILE A 103 10.77 -5.83 14.58
C ILE A 103 11.97 -4.90 14.63
N PHE A 104 12.65 -4.75 13.50
CA PHE A 104 13.67 -3.74 13.25
C PHE A 104 13.31 -3.00 11.98
N ASP A 105 13.20 -1.68 12.04
CA ASP A 105 12.94 -0.85 10.87
C ASP A 105 14.16 -0.02 10.52
N THR A 106 14.75 -0.32 9.36
CA THR A 106 16.00 0.30 8.90
C THR A 106 15.84 1.79 8.63
N HIS A 107 14.67 2.26 8.20
CA HIS A 107 14.38 3.68 8.00
C HIS A 107 14.37 4.44 9.33
N ARG A 108 13.66 3.94 10.34
CA ARG A 108 13.60 4.53 11.69
C ARG A 108 14.95 4.47 12.39
N ALA A 109 15.69 3.37 12.24
CA ALA A 109 17.05 3.25 12.76
C ALA A 109 17.96 4.32 12.15
N ALA A 110 17.97 4.46 10.82
CA ALA A 110 18.78 5.47 10.13
C ALA A 110 18.36 6.90 10.52
N SER A 111 17.05 7.16 10.64
CA SER A 111 16.55 8.46 11.10
C SER A 111 17.03 8.79 12.51
N LEU A 112 17.02 7.82 13.43
CA LEU A 112 17.49 8.00 14.81
C LEU A 112 19.01 8.22 14.86
N LEU A 113 19.77 7.57 13.99
CA LEU A 113 21.22 7.74 13.85
C LEU A 113 21.63 9.09 13.22
N GLY A 114 20.67 9.87 12.71
CA GLY A 114 20.88 11.21 12.15
C GLY A 114 21.08 11.26 10.64
N TYR A 115 20.83 10.16 9.91
CA TYR A 115 20.90 10.15 8.45
C TYR A 115 19.80 11.02 7.84
N ARG A 116 20.13 11.75 6.77
CA ARG A 116 19.17 12.63 6.06
C ARG A 116 18.52 11.95 4.86
N LEU A 117 19.24 11.04 4.20
CA LEU A 117 18.79 10.33 3.01
C LEU A 117 18.28 8.95 3.42
N LEU A 118 16.99 8.86 3.72
CA LEU A 118 16.40 7.69 4.38
C LEU A 118 15.80 6.65 3.45
N SER A 119 15.76 6.88 2.14
CA SER A 119 15.23 5.88 1.21
C SER A 119 16.12 4.64 1.15
N LEU A 120 15.55 3.46 0.97
CA LEU A 120 16.26 2.19 0.90
C LEU A 120 17.47 2.26 -0.04
N SER A 121 17.26 2.70 -1.30
CA SER A 121 18.33 2.85 -2.29
C SER A 121 19.54 3.64 -1.79
N MET A 122 19.32 4.73 -1.06
CA MET A 122 20.40 5.59 -0.55
C MET A 122 21.14 4.95 0.62
N LEU A 123 20.41 4.27 1.52
CA LEU A 123 21.01 3.56 2.64
C LEU A 123 21.82 2.34 2.16
N LEU A 124 21.32 1.61 1.17
CA LEU A 124 22.05 0.49 0.57
C LEU A 124 23.32 0.96 -0.13
N GLU A 125 23.27 2.06 -0.87
CA GLU A 125 24.45 2.65 -1.50
C GLU A 125 25.47 3.10 -0.43
N THR A 126 25.02 3.83 0.59
CA THR A 126 25.88 4.38 1.64
C THR A 126 26.54 3.30 2.50
N HIS A 127 25.79 2.29 2.93
CA HIS A 127 26.28 1.30 3.91
C HIS A 127 26.84 0.02 3.28
N LEU A 128 26.38 -0.34 2.08
CA LEU A 128 26.71 -1.59 1.42
C LEU A 128 27.33 -1.41 0.02
N GLY A 129 27.39 -0.19 -0.51
CA GLY A 129 27.87 0.06 -1.89
C GLY A 129 26.96 -0.53 -2.97
N VAL A 130 25.69 -0.80 -2.64
CA VAL A 130 24.72 -1.40 -3.56
C VAL A 130 23.83 -0.33 -4.18
N THR A 131 23.88 -0.19 -5.50
CA THR A 131 23.00 0.71 -6.25
C THR A 131 21.75 -0.04 -6.71
N LEU A 132 20.56 0.45 -6.33
CA LEU A 132 19.28 -0.03 -6.84
C LEU A 132 18.76 0.89 -7.95
N GLU A 133 18.33 0.32 -9.08
CA GLU A 133 17.64 1.08 -10.11
C GLU A 133 16.19 1.39 -9.67
N LYS A 134 15.82 2.68 -9.66
CA LYS A 134 14.47 3.14 -9.29
C LYS A 134 13.47 2.94 -10.44
N LYS A 135 13.13 1.71 -10.75
CA LYS A 135 12.12 1.37 -11.76
C LYS A 135 11.10 0.44 -11.13
N MET A 136 9.81 0.69 -11.36
CA MET A 136 8.66 -0.20 -11.06
C MET A 136 7.79 0.04 -9.80
N GLN A 137 8.11 0.99 -8.91
CA GLN A 137 7.21 1.32 -7.77
C GLN A 137 5.77 1.73 -8.16
N ARG A 138 5.55 2.22 -9.39
CA ARG A 138 4.22 2.61 -9.91
C ARG A 138 3.64 1.60 -10.90
N SER A 139 4.14 0.36 -10.90
CA SER A 139 3.70 -0.70 -11.80
C SER A 139 2.30 -1.24 -11.45
N ARG A 140 1.72 -2.00 -12.38
CA ARG A 140 0.45 -2.74 -12.19
C ARG A 140 0.71 -4.03 -11.41
N TRP A 141 0.89 -3.92 -10.10
CA TRP A 141 1.07 -5.10 -9.23
C TRP A 141 -0.20 -5.95 -9.08
N ASP A 142 -1.36 -5.39 -9.42
CA ASP A 142 -2.66 -6.07 -9.38
C ASP A 142 -2.89 -7.05 -10.54
N LEU A 143 -2.09 -6.97 -11.60
CA LEU A 143 -2.22 -7.79 -12.80
C LEU A 143 -1.42 -9.09 -12.68
N ARG A 144 -1.93 -10.12 -13.36
CA ARG A 144 -1.24 -11.41 -13.53
C ARG A 144 -1.17 -11.79 -15.01
N PRO A 145 -0.09 -12.47 -15.44
CA PRO A 145 1.13 -12.77 -14.66
C PRO A 145 1.97 -11.52 -14.38
N LEU A 146 2.75 -11.53 -13.29
CA LEU A 146 3.77 -10.50 -13.04
C LEU A 146 4.94 -10.68 -14.03
N SER A 147 5.53 -9.58 -14.49
CA SER A 147 6.71 -9.65 -15.35
C SER A 147 7.96 -10.10 -14.59
N GLY A 148 8.96 -10.63 -15.29
CA GLY A 148 10.26 -10.96 -14.69
C GLY A 148 10.91 -9.75 -14.01
N GLU A 149 10.81 -8.57 -14.63
CA GLU A 149 11.33 -7.31 -14.05
C GLU A 149 10.63 -6.93 -12.74
N GLN A 150 9.31 -7.13 -12.65
CA GLN A 150 8.58 -6.91 -11.39
C GLN A 150 9.07 -7.87 -10.29
N LEU A 151 9.27 -9.14 -10.62
CA LEU A 151 9.73 -10.14 -9.66
C LEU A 151 11.17 -9.86 -9.20
N ASP A 152 12.06 -9.49 -10.13
CA ASP A 152 13.43 -9.12 -9.82
C ASP A 152 13.50 -7.86 -8.95
N TYR A 153 12.69 -6.84 -9.27
CA TYR A 153 12.56 -5.62 -8.48
C TYR A 153 12.07 -5.93 -7.06
N ALA A 154 10.95 -6.64 -6.93
CA ALA A 154 10.38 -7.01 -5.64
C ALA A 154 11.38 -7.81 -4.77
N ALA A 155 12.15 -8.70 -5.39
CA ALA A 155 13.16 -9.46 -4.66
C ALA A 155 14.27 -8.56 -4.07
N LEU A 156 14.66 -7.50 -4.77
CA LEU A 156 15.72 -6.58 -4.35
C LEU A 156 15.34 -5.76 -3.11
N ASP A 157 14.06 -5.40 -2.94
CA ASP A 157 13.60 -4.58 -1.82
C ASP A 157 13.79 -5.27 -0.45
N THR A 158 13.85 -6.60 -0.43
CA THR A 158 14.19 -7.36 0.78
C THR A 158 15.64 -7.88 0.78
N ALA A 159 16.25 -8.11 -0.39
CA ALA A 159 17.50 -8.85 -0.55
C ALA A 159 18.67 -8.37 0.34
N HIS A 160 18.72 -7.08 0.62
CA HIS A 160 19.83 -6.44 1.34
C HIS A 160 19.46 -5.95 2.73
N LEU A 161 18.20 -6.12 3.16
CA LEU A 161 17.72 -5.60 4.45
C LEU A 161 18.44 -6.24 5.64
N THR A 162 18.77 -7.53 5.60
CA THR A 162 19.55 -8.16 6.67
C THR A 162 20.96 -7.58 6.78
N GLY A 163 21.60 -7.26 5.65
CA GLY A 163 22.92 -6.62 5.63
C GLY A 163 22.86 -5.20 6.19
N LEU A 164 21.84 -4.43 5.78
CA LEU A 164 21.63 -3.06 6.24
C LEU A 164 21.29 -3.02 7.74
N TYR A 165 20.42 -3.91 8.20
CA TYR A 165 20.11 -4.11 9.63
C TYR A 165 21.40 -4.26 10.44
N ARG A 166 22.29 -5.19 10.08
CA ARG A 166 23.51 -5.46 10.84
C ARG A 166 24.41 -4.22 10.98
N LYS A 167 24.48 -3.38 9.95
CA LYS A 167 25.24 -2.13 9.98
C LYS A 167 24.60 -1.11 10.93
N LEU A 168 23.30 -0.85 10.74
CA LEU A 168 22.58 0.13 11.55
C LEU A 168 22.45 -0.28 13.02
N ASP A 169 22.26 -1.57 13.30
CA ASP A 169 22.17 -2.11 14.66
C ASP A 169 23.50 -1.96 15.42
N ALA A 170 24.63 -2.23 14.75
CA ALA A 170 25.95 -2.00 15.32
C ALA A 170 26.19 -0.51 15.63
N GLU A 171 25.80 0.40 14.74
CA GLU A 171 25.91 1.85 14.97
C GLU A 171 24.99 2.33 16.10
N LEU A 172 23.77 1.76 16.22
CA LEU A 172 22.87 2.05 17.34
C LEU A 172 23.50 1.64 18.68
N HIS A 173 24.15 0.48 18.71
CA HIS A 173 24.86 0.00 19.89
C HIS A 173 26.05 0.89 20.27
N GLU A 174 26.88 1.26 19.28
CA GLU A 174 28.02 2.16 19.50
C GLU A 174 27.60 3.52 20.08
N LYS A 175 26.43 4.02 19.66
CA LYS A 175 25.89 5.30 20.14
C LYS A 175 25.01 5.19 21.38
N GLY A 176 24.76 3.99 21.91
CA GLY A 176 23.88 3.77 23.07
C GLY A 176 22.41 4.13 22.82
N LEU A 177 21.91 3.94 21.59
CA LEU A 177 20.56 4.34 21.14
C LEU A 177 19.58 3.15 21.01
N GLU A 178 19.94 1.97 21.51
CA GLU A 178 19.16 0.74 21.32
C GLU A 178 17.81 0.80 22.02
N LYS A 179 17.75 1.47 23.18
CA LYS A 179 16.51 1.64 23.94
C LYS A 179 15.52 2.54 23.21
N GLU A 180 16.01 3.62 22.62
CA GLU A 180 15.27 4.57 21.79
C GLU A 180 14.76 3.87 20.52
N ALA A 181 15.65 3.14 19.81
CA ALA A 181 15.28 2.34 18.65
C ALA A 181 14.18 1.33 18.99
N LYS A 182 14.34 0.57 20.08
CA LYS A 182 13.34 -0.40 20.53
C LYS A 182 11.98 0.23 20.80
N ARG A 183 11.94 1.44 21.38
CA ARG A 183 10.67 2.19 21.56
C ARG A 183 10.03 2.57 20.23
N LEU A 184 10.82 3.05 19.26
CA LEU A 184 10.32 3.37 17.92
C LEU A 184 9.74 2.13 17.22
N PHE A 185 10.40 0.98 17.36
CA PHE A 185 9.95 -0.29 16.79
C PHE A 185 8.68 -0.82 17.46
N VAL A 186 8.56 -0.72 18.79
CA VAL A 186 7.31 -1.06 19.50
C VAL A 186 6.16 -0.17 19.03
N GLY A 187 6.40 1.14 18.87
CA GLY A 187 5.40 2.07 18.35
C GLY A 187 4.96 1.72 16.93
N MET A 188 5.90 1.32 16.07
CA MET A 188 5.62 0.84 14.72
C MET A 188 4.83 -0.48 14.73
N ALA A 189 5.22 -1.46 15.55
CA ALA A 189 4.47 -2.71 15.69
C ALA A 189 3.04 -2.49 16.19
N ALA A 190 2.78 -1.40 16.92
CA ALA A 190 1.46 -1.04 17.46
C ALA A 190 0.56 -0.24 16.48
N VAL A 191 1.05 0.17 15.31
CA VAL A 191 0.23 0.95 14.37
C VAL A 191 -1.00 0.16 13.92
N VAL A 192 -2.11 0.86 13.69
CA VAL A 192 -3.37 0.28 13.24
C VAL A 192 -3.80 0.91 11.93
N TRP A 193 -4.35 0.12 11.01
CA TRP A 193 -5.01 0.69 9.85
C TRP A 193 -6.20 1.51 10.31
N ARG A 194 -6.42 2.67 9.68
CA ARG A 194 -7.57 3.53 9.97
C ARG A 194 -8.35 3.73 8.67
N PRO A 195 -9.68 3.63 8.71
CA PRO A 195 -10.48 3.90 7.54
C PRO A 195 -10.27 5.35 7.09
N ARG A 196 -10.31 5.55 5.76
CA ARG A 196 -10.35 6.90 5.19
C ARG A 196 -11.62 7.57 5.70
N ILE A 197 -11.50 8.83 6.07
CA ILE A 197 -12.63 9.65 6.52
C ILE A 197 -12.92 10.67 5.43
N LEU A 198 -14.21 10.89 5.15
CA LEU A 198 -14.64 11.94 4.24
C LEU A 198 -14.23 13.31 4.79
N ASP A 199 -13.36 14.02 4.06
CA ASP A 199 -13.14 15.45 4.29
C ASP A 199 -14.39 16.22 3.84
N ARG A 200 -15.17 16.65 4.83
CA ARG A 200 -16.42 17.40 4.62
C ARG A 200 -16.22 18.70 3.84
N SER A 201 -14.99 19.23 3.80
CA SER A 201 -14.62 20.47 3.11
C SER A 201 -13.93 20.24 1.76
N ALA A 202 -13.66 18.99 1.36
CA ALA A 202 -12.89 18.68 0.15
C ALA A 202 -13.51 19.28 -1.13
N HIS A 203 -14.84 19.34 -1.19
CA HIS A 203 -15.58 19.96 -2.30
C HIS A 203 -15.17 21.43 -2.57
N ARG A 204 -14.72 22.16 -1.54
CA ARG A 204 -14.28 23.57 -1.65
C ARG A 204 -12.91 23.73 -2.31
N LYS A 205 -12.12 22.66 -2.33
CA LYS A 205 -10.78 22.63 -2.92
C LYS A 205 -10.80 22.29 -4.42
N ILE A 206 -11.96 21.87 -4.95
CA ILE A 206 -12.12 21.51 -6.35
C ILE A 206 -12.04 22.77 -7.22
N VAL A 207 -11.20 22.73 -8.25
CA VAL A 207 -11.08 23.79 -9.25
C VAL A 207 -12.45 24.02 -9.92
N GLY A 208 -12.92 25.27 -9.94
CA GLY A 208 -14.27 25.62 -10.41
C GLY A 208 -15.31 25.84 -9.31
N TYR A 209 -15.00 25.49 -8.05
CA TYR A 209 -15.93 25.67 -6.91
C TYR A 209 -16.37 27.13 -6.70
N ALA A 210 -15.45 28.08 -6.86
CA ALA A 210 -15.71 29.50 -6.58
C ALA A 210 -16.79 30.08 -7.49
N GLN A 211 -16.87 29.59 -8.73
CA GLN A 211 -17.79 30.06 -9.78
C GLN A 211 -19.21 29.47 -9.64
N LEU A 212 -19.41 28.50 -8.75
CA LEU A 212 -20.71 27.87 -8.55
C LEU A 212 -21.68 28.75 -7.74
N THR A 213 -22.96 28.73 -8.12
CA THR A 213 -24.06 29.29 -7.31
C THR A 213 -24.24 28.49 -6.01
N SER A 214 -24.98 29.03 -5.04
CA SER A 214 -25.23 28.32 -3.77
C SER A 214 -25.89 26.95 -3.96
N GLY A 215 -26.86 26.84 -4.88
CA GLY A 215 -27.49 25.57 -5.21
C GLY A 215 -26.53 24.58 -5.87
N GLN A 216 -25.69 25.05 -6.80
CA GLN A 216 -24.65 24.23 -7.43
C GLN A 216 -23.58 23.77 -6.42
N LYS A 217 -23.20 24.62 -5.46
CA LYS A 217 -22.28 24.28 -4.36
C LYS A 217 -22.85 23.17 -3.48
N GLU A 218 -24.15 23.22 -3.19
CA GLU A 218 -24.80 22.16 -2.42
C GLU A 218 -24.86 20.84 -3.20
N ARG A 219 -25.22 20.87 -4.50
CA ARG A 219 -25.15 19.68 -5.36
C ARG A 219 -23.74 19.10 -5.42
N LEU A 220 -22.71 19.93 -5.57
CA LEU A 220 -21.33 19.46 -5.55
C LEU A 220 -20.96 18.78 -4.22
N ARG A 221 -21.40 19.33 -3.08
CA ARG A 221 -21.18 18.74 -1.76
C ARG A 221 -21.81 17.34 -1.66
N LEU A 222 -23.04 17.18 -2.13
CA LEU A 222 -23.75 15.90 -2.18
C LEU A 222 -23.06 14.90 -3.10
N LEU A 223 -22.67 15.33 -4.31
CA LEU A 223 -21.93 14.50 -5.26
C LEU A 223 -20.56 14.06 -4.72
N CYS A 224 -19.83 14.93 -4.02
CA CYS A 224 -18.54 14.58 -3.40
C CYS A 224 -18.72 13.53 -2.32
N ARG A 225 -19.77 13.66 -1.51
CA ARG A 225 -20.12 12.68 -0.48
C ARG A 225 -20.49 11.34 -1.12
N TRP A 226 -21.39 11.35 -2.11
CA TRP A 226 -21.78 10.15 -2.84
C TRP A 226 -20.58 9.48 -3.52
N ARG A 227 -19.69 10.25 -4.17
CA ARG A 227 -18.47 9.73 -4.80
C ARG A 227 -17.60 8.99 -3.79
N PHE A 228 -17.45 9.52 -2.58
CA PHE A 228 -16.68 8.90 -1.52
C PHE A 228 -17.34 7.61 -1.01
N GLU A 229 -18.63 7.65 -0.70
CA GLU A 229 -19.40 6.50 -0.18
C GLU A 229 -19.45 5.38 -1.22
N LYS A 230 -19.72 5.72 -2.49
CA LYS A 230 -19.74 4.75 -3.59
C LYS A 230 -18.35 4.17 -3.85
N ALA A 231 -17.30 5.01 -3.83
CA ALA A 231 -15.92 4.57 -3.97
C ALA A 231 -15.52 3.54 -2.90
N GLU A 232 -15.93 3.77 -1.65
CA GLU A 232 -15.77 2.81 -0.58
C GLU A 232 -16.55 1.52 -0.83
N GLU A 233 -17.83 1.62 -1.19
CA GLU A 233 -18.73 0.48 -1.46
C GLU A 233 -18.17 -0.46 -2.53
N ILE A 234 -17.74 0.08 -3.68
CA ILE A 234 -17.23 -0.74 -4.79
C ILE A 234 -15.71 -0.95 -4.74
N ASN A 235 -15.06 -0.50 -3.66
CA ASN A 235 -13.62 -0.49 -3.46
C ASN A 235 -12.81 0.05 -4.67
N ARG A 236 -13.14 1.25 -5.15
CA ARG A 236 -12.43 1.92 -6.25
C ARG A 236 -12.02 3.33 -5.87
N ALA A 237 -10.89 3.80 -6.39
CA ALA A 237 -10.43 5.15 -6.10
C ALA A 237 -11.44 6.21 -6.58
N CYS A 238 -11.67 7.25 -5.75
CA CYS A 238 -12.73 8.24 -5.98
C CYS A 238 -12.67 8.87 -7.38
N PHE A 239 -11.48 9.26 -7.85
CA PHE A 239 -11.29 9.91 -9.15
C PHE A 239 -11.64 8.99 -10.33
N MET A 240 -11.62 7.67 -10.14
CA MET A 240 -12.01 6.69 -11.18
C MET A 240 -13.53 6.55 -11.30
N LEU A 241 -14.30 6.92 -10.27
CA LEU A 241 -15.76 6.99 -10.38
C LEU A 241 -16.18 8.28 -11.10
N LEU A 242 -15.73 9.41 -10.58
CA LEU A 242 -15.93 10.73 -11.15
C LEU A 242 -14.69 11.58 -10.90
N SER A 243 -14.12 12.13 -11.95
CA SER A 243 -13.13 13.21 -11.88
C SER A 243 -13.74 14.48 -11.29
N ASP A 244 -12.87 15.38 -10.84
CA ASP A 244 -13.30 16.67 -10.29
C ASP A 244 -14.01 17.55 -11.34
N SER A 245 -13.60 17.48 -12.61
CA SER A 245 -14.29 18.19 -13.70
C SER A 245 -15.69 17.62 -13.97
N GLN A 246 -15.86 16.29 -13.91
CA GLN A 246 -17.18 15.67 -14.04
C GLN A 246 -18.10 16.08 -12.89
N LEU A 247 -17.59 16.16 -11.66
CA LEU A 247 -18.37 16.64 -10.51
C LEU A 247 -18.86 18.08 -10.70
N ILE A 248 -18.01 18.99 -11.19
CA ILE A 248 -18.39 20.37 -11.50
C ILE A 248 -19.46 20.39 -12.59
N GLY A 249 -19.23 19.67 -13.68
CA GLY A 249 -20.18 19.63 -14.79
C GLY A 249 -21.56 19.10 -14.37
N LEU A 250 -21.60 18.03 -13.57
CA LEU A 250 -22.84 17.50 -13.00
C LEU A 250 -23.53 18.51 -12.07
N ALA A 251 -22.78 19.18 -11.20
CA ALA A 251 -23.33 20.17 -10.30
C ALA A 251 -23.97 21.36 -11.05
N GLN A 252 -23.46 21.70 -12.23
CA GLN A 252 -23.95 22.78 -13.08
C GLN A 252 -25.14 22.39 -13.97
N LEU A 253 -25.48 21.11 -14.11
CA LEU A 253 -26.59 20.67 -14.95
C LEU A 253 -27.92 21.31 -14.52
N GLU A 254 -28.62 21.88 -15.50
CA GLU A 254 -29.99 22.34 -15.37
C GLU A 254 -30.96 21.30 -15.94
N ASN A 255 -32.09 21.09 -15.26
CA ASN A 255 -33.11 20.10 -15.64
C ASN A 255 -32.48 18.72 -15.94
N ALA A 256 -31.78 18.16 -14.94
CA ALA A 256 -30.98 16.95 -15.08
C ALA A 256 -31.83 15.74 -15.52
N SER A 257 -31.31 14.97 -16.48
CA SER A 257 -31.89 13.72 -16.97
C SER A 257 -30.78 12.71 -17.25
N LEU A 258 -31.11 11.42 -17.38
CA LEU A 258 -30.11 10.39 -17.71
C LEU A 258 -29.37 10.73 -19.01
N GLN A 259 -30.09 11.27 -20.00
CA GLN A 259 -29.52 11.70 -21.27
C GLN A 259 -28.50 12.83 -21.09
N LYS A 260 -28.78 13.81 -20.22
CA LYS A 260 -27.85 14.92 -19.95
C LYS A 260 -26.63 14.46 -19.14
N ILE A 261 -26.80 13.53 -18.19
CA ILE A 261 -25.69 12.96 -17.41
C ILE A 261 -24.75 12.14 -18.30
N ALA A 262 -25.28 11.48 -19.33
CA ALA A 262 -24.49 10.79 -20.37
C ALA A 262 -23.89 11.75 -21.42
N GLY A 263 -23.90 13.05 -21.16
CA GLY A 263 -23.40 14.07 -22.09
C GLY A 263 -21.87 14.08 -22.22
N PRO A 264 -21.33 14.71 -23.28
CA PRO A 264 -19.88 14.83 -23.48
C PRO A 264 -19.17 15.46 -22.26
N GLY A 265 -18.06 14.86 -21.83
CA GLY A 265 -17.29 15.33 -20.67
C GLY A 265 -17.89 15.01 -19.30
N LEU A 266 -19.06 14.36 -19.25
CA LEU A 266 -19.67 13.83 -18.04
C LEU A 266 -19.46 12.31 -17.97
N LEU A 267 -20.49 11.49 -17.86
CA LEU A 267 -20.34 10.04 -17.77
C LEU A 267 -20.42 9.38 -19.15
N SER A 268 -19.72 8.25 -19.31
CA SER A 268 -19.97 7.33 -20.43
C SER A 268 -21.39 6.78 -20.35
N ALA A 269 -21.91 6.25 -21.46
CA ALA A 269 -23.24 5.61 -21.47
C ALA A 269 -23.34 4.47 -20.43
N GLU A 270 -22.30 3.66 -20.28
CA GLU A 270 -22.23 2.62 -19.27
C GLU A 270 -22.24 3.20 -17.84
N GLY A 271 -21.43 4.23 -17.58
CA GLY A 271 -21.39 4.91 -16.28
C GLY A 271 -22.72 5.56 -15.93
N ALA A 272 -23.38 6.19 -16.90
CA ALA A 272 -24.69 6.83 -16.73
C ALA A 272 -25.79 5.79 -16.47
N ASN A 273 -25.77 4.64 -17.14
CA ASN A 273 -26.70 3.55 -16.84
C ASN A 273 -26.48 2.98 -15.44
N ARG A 274 -25.22 2.82 -15.04
CA ARG A 274 -24.87 2.23 -13.75
C ARG A 274 -25.11 3.15 -12.56
N PHE A 275 -24.73 4.42 -12.66
CA PHE A 275 -24.73 5.36 -11.53
C PHE A 275 -25.72 6.52 -11.70
N GLY A 276 -26.26 6.73 -12.91
CA GLY A 276 -27.14 7.85 -13.23
C GLY A 276 -28.39 7.94 -12.37
N PRO A 277 -29.10 6.84 -12.04
CA PRO A 277 -30.27 6.92 -11.15
C PRO A 277 -29.94 7.51 -9.77
N GLU A 278 -28.82 7.09 -9.17
CA GLU A 278 -28.35 7.62 -7.88
C GLU A 278 -27.96 9.08 -8.01
N ILE A 279 -27.18 9.43 -9.04
CA ILE A 279 -26.72 10.81 -9.30
C ILE A 279 -27.92 11.74 -9.54
N LEU A 280 -28.92 11.34 -10.33
CA LEU A 280 -30.10 12.16 -10.60
C LEU A 280 -30.86 12.50 -9.33
N ASN A 281 -30.94 11.56 -8.38
CA ASN A 281 -31.62 11.81 -7.12
C ASN A 281 -30.93 12.91 -6.29
N LEU A 282 -29.61 13.08 -6.43
CA LEU A 282 -28.83 14.11 -5.75
C LEU A 282 -28.91 15.48 -6.43
N LEU A 283 -29.32 15.52 -7.71
CA LEU A 283 -29.37 16.75 -8.51
C LEU A 283 -30.76 17.42 -8.49
N LYS A 284 -31.79 16.73 -7.98
CA LYS A 284 -33.14 17.25 -7.73
C LYS A 284 -33.14 18.16 -6.51
#